data_AF-A0A1G9F7U5-F1
#
_entry.id   AF-A0A1G9F7U5-F1
#
_cell.length_a   1.000
_cell.length_b   1.000
_cell.length_c   1.000
_cell.angle_alpha   90.00
_cell.angle_beta   90.00
_cell.angle_gamma   90.00
#
_symmetry.space_group_name_H-M   'P 1'
#
loop_
_entity.id
_entity.type
_entity.pdbx_description
1 polymer ?
#
loop_
_entity_poly.entity_id
_entity_poly.type
_entity_poly.pdbx_seq_one_letter_code
_entity_poly.pdbx_strand_id
1 'polypeptide(L)'
;DAAAKLKGVSKVLLAEADELTERLAEPLAALVVGMADAYDTIVAPATSSGKNVAPRVAALLDVAQVSEIIEIVSPDTFKRPIYAGNAIQTVQSSDAKKVITVRTASFQAAPEGGSAPVETVPAAANPGLSSFVENKLSETDRPELTSARIIISGGRALGSSEKFQEVILPIADKLGAAVGASRAAVDAGYAPNDWQVGQTGKVVAPRSLHRRRHLRCHPASCRHEGFEGHRRHQQGRGSADLPGRRLRSRR
;
A
#
# COMPACT_ATOMS: atom_id res chain seq x y z
N ASP A 1 18.35 -5.02 -15.98
CA ASP A 1 18.63 -6.49 -15.92
C ASP A 1 17.69 -7.31 -15.04
N ALA A 2 17.53 -7.03 -13.75
CA ALA A 2 16.71 -7.88 -12.86
C ALA A 2 15.25 -8.04 -13.35
N ALA A 3 14.64 -6.95 -13.84
CA ALA A 3 13.27 -6.98 -14.38
C ALA A 3 13.12 -7.90 -15.60
N ALA A 4 14.14 -8.01 -16.45
CA ALA A 4 14.10 -8.84 -17.67
C ALA A 4 14.05 -10.34 -17.35
N LYS A 5 14.51 -10.74 -16.16
CA LYS A 5 14.53 -12.12 -15.69
C LYS A 5 13.22 -12.58 -15.06
N LEU A 6 12.25 -11.69 -14.88
CA LEU A 6 10.96 -12.02 -14.26
C LEU A 6 10.03 -12.68 -15.29
N LYS A 7 9.40 -13.79 -14.91
CA LYS A 7 8.40 -14.45 -15.75
C LYS A 7 7.16 -13.57 -15.90
N GLY A 8 6.69 -13.40 -17.12
CA GLY A 8 5.51 -12.59 -17.46
C GLY A 8 5.83 -11.15 -17.90
N VAL A 9 7.09 -10.71 -17.79
CA VAL A 9 7.54 -9.47 -18.42
C VAL A 9 7.75 -9.73 -19.91
N SER A 10 7.05 -8.99 -20.78
CA SER A 10 7.19 -9.09 -22.25
C SER A 10 8.32 -8.22 -22.79
N LYS A 11 8.58 -7.08 -22.14
CA LYS A 11 9.55 -6.07 -22.56
C LYS A 11 9.95 -5.20 -21.37
N VAL A 12 11.19 -4.76 -21.33
CA VAL A 12 11.70 -3.79 -20.35
C VAL A 12 12.08 -2.52 -21.07
N LEU A 13 11.51 -1.39 -20.65
CA LEU A 13 11.92 -0.08 -21.13
C LEU A 13 12.87 0.55 -20.12
N LEU A 14 14.05 0.97 -20.59
CA LEU A 14 15.10 1.58 -19.79
C LEU A 14 15.19 3.07 -20.14
N ALA A 15 14.83 3.93 -19.20
CA ALA A 15 15.05 5.36 -19.28
C ALA A 15 16.18 5.74 -18.32
N GLU A 16 17.30 6.21 -18.87
CA GLU A 16 18.45 6.67 -18.10
C GLU A 16 18.68 8.16 -18.37
N ALA A 17 18.61 8.97 -17.32
CA ALA A 17 18.89 10.40 -17.34
C ALA A 17 19.14 10.88 -15.92
N ASP A 18 19.98 11.89 -15.77
CA ASP A 18 20.39 12.44 -14.46
C ASP A 18 19.17 12.92 -13.66
N GLU A 19 18.17 13.48 -14.35
CA GLU A 19 16.94 14.02 -13.76
C GLU A 19 16.01 12.94 -13.19
N LEU A 20 16.25 11.66 -13.53
CA LEU A 20 15.49 10.52 -13.02
C LEU A 20 16.15 9.82 -11.82
N THR A 21 17.39 10.19 -11.48
CA THR A 21 18.20 9.57 -10.42
C THR A 21 17.44 9.49 -9.10
N GLU A 22 16.88 10.62 -8.67
CA GLU A 22 16.20 10.76 -7.37
C GLU A 22 14.69 10.50 -7.46
N ARG A 23 14.20 10.13 -8.66
CA ARG A 23 12.78 9.78 -8.91
C ARG A 23 11.80 10.85 -8.42
N LEU A 24 12.14 12.11 -8.67
CA LEU A 24 11.26 13.25 -8.37
C LEU A 24 9.93 13.09 -9.12
N ALA A 25 8.85 13.61 -8.53
CA ALA A 25 7.50 13.36 -9.04
C ALA A 25 7.28 13.96 -10.43
N GLU A 26 7.85 15.13 -10.70
CA GLU A 26 7.62 15.89 -11.92
C GLU A 26 8.33 15.26 -13.13
N PRO A 27 9.64 14.97 -13.09
CA PRO A 27 10.33 14.30 -14.21
C PRO A 27 9.79 12.89 -14.45
N LEU A 28 9.55 12.14 -13.37
CA LEU A 28 9.07 10.76 -13.50
C LEU A 28 7.64 10.70 -14.04
N ALA A 29 6.74 11.59 -13.61
CA ALA A 29 5.40 11.66 -14.18
C ALA A 29 5.43 12.09 -15.65
N ALA A 30 6.26 13.06 -16.02
CA ALA A 30 6.41 13.49 -17.41
C ALA A 30 6.88 12.35 -18.31
N LEU A 31 7.85 11.54 -17.86
CA LEU A 31 8.29 10.35 -18.56
C LEU A 31 7.15 9.33 -18.75
N VAL A 32 6.44 9.00 -17.67
CA VAL A 32 5.35 8.01 -17.73
C VAL A 32 4.22 8.47 -18.66
N VAL A 33 3.83 9.75 -18.59
CA VAL A 33 2.80 10.33 -19.46
C VAL A 33 3.25 10.33 -20.92
N GLY A 34 4.52 10.63 -21.21
CA GLY A 34 5.06 10.60 -22.57
C GLY A 34 5.03 9.21 -23.24
N MET A 35 4.89 8.14 -22.45
CA MET A 35 4.76 6.77 -22.95
C MET A 35 3.33 6.22 -22.82
N ALA A 36 2.42 6.93 -22.17
CA ALA A 36 1.13 6.41 -21.76
C ALA A 36 0.22 6.01 -22.93
N ASP A 37 0.37 6.65 -24.10
CA ASP A 37 -0.48 6.41 -25.26
C ASP A 37 -0.46 4.95 -25.73
N ALA A 38 0.70 4.29 -25.65
CA ALA A 38 0.88 2.90 -26.06
C ALA A 38 0.31 1.87 -25.06
N TYR A 39 -0.18 2.29 -23.89
CA TYR A 39 -0.63 1.39 -22.83
C TYR A 39 -2.03 1.73 -22.32
N ASP A 40 -2.85 0.70 -22.09
CA ASP A 40 -4.18 0.85 -21.50
C ASP A 40 -4.15 0.91 -19.97
N THR A 41 -3.10 0.37 -19.34
CA THR A 41 -3.01 0.26 -17.88
C THR A 41 -1.59 0.58 -17.42
N ILE A 42 -1.47 1.53 -16.51
CA ILE A 42 -0.24 1.96 -15.86
C ILE A 42 -0.30 1.52 -14.40
N VAL A 43 0.66 0.69 -13.99
CA VAL A 43 0.68 0.08 -12.65
C VAL A 43 1.98 0.43 -11.94
N ALA A 44 1.89 0.83 -10.68
CA ALA A 44 3.03 1.02 -9.79
C ALA A 44 2.84 0.27 -8.47
N PRO A 45 3.91 -0.18 -7.79
CA PRO A 45 3.79 -0.65 -6.42
C PRO A 45 3.40 0.52 -5.49
N ALA A 46 2.60 0.24 -4.46
CA ALA A 46 2.12 1.22 -3.49
C ALA A 46 3.22 1.67 -2.47
N THR A 47 4.42 1.97 -2.97
CA THR A 47 5.54 2.53 -2.21
C THR A 47 5.41 4.04 -2.07
N SER A 48 6.33 4.69 -1.34
CA SER A 48 6.37 6.16 -1.25
C SER A 48 6.46 6.83 -2.63
N SER A 49 7.37 6.36 -3.48
CA SER A 49 7.53 6.87 -4.85
C SER A 49 6.28 6.61 -5.70
N GLY A 50 5.72 5.39 -5.68
CA GLY A 50 4.52 5.06 -6.45
C GLY A 50 3.30 5.88 -6.03
N LYS A 51 3.11 6.10 -4.71
CA LYS A 51 2.05 6.95 -4.17
C LYS A 51 2.26 8.44 -4.44
N ASN A 52 3.49 8.88 -4.62
CA ASN A 52 3.83 10.25 -4.98
C ASN A 52 3.54 10.53 -6.47
N VAL A 53 3.91 9.60 -7.35
CA VAL A 53 3.89 9.82 -8.81
C VAL A 53 2.56 9.42 -9.46
N ALA A 54 1.96 8.29 -9.06
CA ALA A 54 0.78 7.75 -9.75
C ALA A 54 -0.44 8.71 -9.76
N PRO A 55 -0.77 9.44 -8.67
CA PRO A 55 -1.87 10.42 -8.71
C PRO A 55 -1.60 11.58 -9.67
N ARG A 56 -0.33 12.00 -9.80
CA ARG A 56 0.07 13.04 -10.75
C ARG A 56 -0.09 12.59 -12.19
N VAL A 57 0.34 11.36 -12.50
CA VAL A 57 0.16 10.75 -13.82
C VAL A 57 -1.33 10.64 -14.17
N ALA A 58 -2.15 10.17 -13.23
CA ALA A 58 -3.60 10.06 -13.43
C ALA A 58 -4.25 11.42 -13.73
N ALA A 59 -3.88 12.46 -12.97
CA ALA A 59 -4.38 13.81 -13.19
C ALA A 59 -3.97 14.40 -14.55
N LEU A 60 -2.73 14.15 -15.00
CA LEU A 60 -2.25 14.61 -16.31
C LEU A 60 -2.93 13.90 -17.49
N LEU A 61 -3.38 12.66 -17.28
CA LEU A 61 -4.12 11.87 -18.26
C LEU A 61 -5.65 12.05 -18.16
N ASP A 62 -6.13 12.86 -17.21
CA ASP A 62 -7.55 13.06 -16.91
C ASP A 62 -8.32 11.75 -16.63
N VAL A 63 -7.74 10.89 -15.79
CA VAL A 63 -8.36 9.61 -15.37
C VAL A 63 -8.33 9.42 -13.85
N ALA A 64 -9.21 8.56 -13.33
CA ALA A 64 -9.21 8.22 -11.92
C ALA A 64 -8.02 7.33 -11.54
N GLN A 65 -7.43 7.61 -10.37
CA GLN A 65 -6.37 6.78 -9.80
C GLN A 65 -6.97 5.74 -8.84
N VAL A 66 -6.72 4.45 -9.08
CA VAL A 66 -7.16 3.35 -8.20
C VAL A 66 -6.02 2.95 -7.25
N SER A 67 -6.13 3.38 -6.00
CA SER A 67 -5.07 3.19 -5.00
C SER A 67 -5.10 1.86 -4.26
N GLU A 68 -3.92 1.29 -4.01
CA GLU A 68 -3.67 0.14 -3.13
C GLU A 68 -4.60 -1.06 -3.38
N ILE A 69 -4.73 -1.48 -4.64
CA ILE A 69 -5.51 -2.67 -4.95
C ILE A 69 -4.90 -3.92 -4.31
N ILE A 70 -5.77 -4.83 -3.91
CA ILE A 70 -5.41 -6.12 -3.29
C ILE A 70 -5.86 -7.32 -4.13
N GLU A 71 -6.74 -7.09 -5.10
CA GLU A 71 -7.26 -8.12 -6.00
C GLU A 71 -7.67 -7.47 -7.33
N ILE A 72 -7.44 -8.19 -8.43
CA ILE A 72 -7.91 -7.84 -9.77
C ILE A 72 -9.05 -8.81 -10.10
N VAL A 73 -10.27 -8.31 -10.24
CA VAL A 73 -11.46 -9.11 -10.55
C VAL A 73 -11.64 -9.25 -12.07
N SER A 74 -11.43 -8.15 -12.79
CA SER A 74 -11.46 -8.07 -14.26
C SER A 74 -10.52 -6.94 -14.72
N PRO A 75 -10.29 -6.75 -16.04
CA PRO A 75 -9.41 -5.69 -16.56
C PRO A 75 -9.77 -4.27 -16.12
N ASP A 76 -11.02 -4.04 -15.72
CA ASP A 76 -11.55 -2.74 -15.29
C ASP A 76 -12.07 -2.73 -13.84
N THR A 77 -12.06 -3.88 -13.13
CA THR A 77 -12.63 -4.02 -11.79
C THR A 77 -11.61 -4.55 -10.78
N PHE A 78 -11.47 -3.82 -9.67
CA PHE A 78 -10.46 -4.08 -8.65
C PHE A 78 -11.06 -4.06 -7.25
N LYS A 79 -10.47 -4.81 -6.32
CA LYS A 79 -10.78 -4.67 -4.89
C LYS A 79 -9.69 -3.91 -4.17
N ARG A 80 -10.09 -3.01 -3.26
CA ARG A 80 -9.18 -2.27 -2.41
C ARG A 80 -9.72 -2.15 -0.97
N PRO A 81 -8.85 -2.16 0.04
CA PRO A 81 -9.24 -1.88 1.41
C PRO A 81 -9.56 -0.40 1.59
N ILE A 82 -10.63 -0.13 2.31
CA ILE A 82 -11.04 1.21 2.77
C ILE A 82 -11.23 1.17 4.29
N TYR A 83 -11.40 2.35 4.92
CA TYR A 83 -11.54 2.46 6.38
C TYR A 83 -10.43 1.71 7.15
N ALA A 84 -9.18 1.95 6.77
CA ALA A 84 -8.00 1.29 7.37
C ALA A 84 -8.03 -0.26 7.30
N GLY A 85 -8.73 -0.83 6.31
CA GLY A 85 -8.85 -2.28 6.11
C GLY A 85 -10.09 -2.92 6.73
N ASN A 86 -10.96 -2.13 7.36
CA ASN A 86 -12.20 -2.64 7.97
C ASN A 86 -13.28 -3.03 6.93
N ALA A 87 -13.18 -2.50 5.71
CA ALA A 87 -14.06 -2.88 4.61
C ALA A 87 -13.28 -3.01 3.31
N ILE A 88 -13.74 -3.89 2.44
CA ILE A 88 -13.19 -4.07 1.09
C ILE A 88 -14.19 -3.50 0.09
N GLN A 89 -13.74 -2.51 -0.69
CA GLN A 89 -14.53 -1.91 -1.76
C GLN A 89 -14.16 -2.57 -3.09
N THR A 90 -15.17 -2.91 -3.88
CA THR A 90 -14.99 -3.24 -5.30
C THR A 90 -15.21 -1.97 -6.12
N VAL A 91 -14.25 -1.61 -6.96
CA VAL A 91 -14.25 -0.40 -7.78
C VAL A 91 -14.09 -0.82 -9.24
N GLN A 92 -15.02 -0.38 -10.08
CA GLN A 92 -14.93 -0.52 -11.54
C GLN A 92 -14.60 0.85 -12.14
N SER A 93 -13.56 0.93 -12.96
CA SER A 93 -13.19 2.15 -13.69
C SER A 93 -13.82 2.15 -15.08
N SER A 94 -14.49 3.24 -15.42
CA SER A 94 -15.02 3.50 -16.76
C SER A 94 -14.01 4.18 -17.69
N ASP A 95 -12.82 4.53 -17.19
CA ASP A 95 -11.83 5.30 -17.93
C ASP A 95 -11.15 4.43 -18.99
N ALA A 96 -10.79 5.04 -20.12
CA ALA A 96 -10.07 4.34 -21.19
C ALA A 96 -8.74 3.77 -20.68
N LYS A 97 -7.96 4.61 -19.99
CA LYS A 97 -6.69 4.24 -19.35
C LYS A 97 -6.86 4.07 -17.84
N LYS A 98 -6.17 3.09 -17.26
CA LYS A 98 -6.23 2.80 -15.82
C LYS A 98 -4.90 3.15 -15.17
N VAL A 99 -4.91 3.97 -14.13
CA VAL A 99 -3.71 4.26 -13.33
C VAL A 99 -3.87 3.67 -11.93
N ILE A 100 -3.04 2.68 -11.60
CA ILE A 100 -3.27 1.79 -10.46
C ILE A 100 -2.02 1.73 -9.58
N THR A 101 -2.21 1.75 -8.26
CA THR A 101 -1.17 1.32 -7.32
C THR A 101 -1.52 0.00 -6.65
N VAL A 102 -0.56 -0.91 -6.57
CA VAL A 102 -0.76 -2.28 -6.07
C VAL A 102 -0.17 -2.42 -4.67
N ARG A 103 -0.96 -2.97 -3.75
CA ARG A 103 -0.45 -3.38 -2.44
C ARG A 103 0.38 -4.65 -2.62
N THR A 104 1.70 -4.50 -2.71
CA THR A 104 2.65 -5.59 -2.99
C THR A 104 2.50 -6.77 -2.03
N ALA A 105 2.17 -6.51 -0.76
CA ALA A 105 1.96 -7.53 0.26
C ALA A 105 0.75 -8.46 0.01
N SER A 106 -0.16 -8.09 -0.91
CA SER A 106 -1.34 -8.89 -1.26
C SER A 106 -1.14 -9.79 -2.47
N PHE A 107 0.00 -9.67 -3.16
CA PHE A 107 0.31 -10.45 -4.36
C PHE A 107 1.58 -11.27 -4.15
N GLN A 108 1.63 -12.45 -4.76
CA GLN A 108 2.84 -13.25 -4.77
C GLN A 108 3.84 -12.67 -5.77
N ALA A 109 5.12 -12.62 -5.40
CA ALA A 109 6.19 -12.23 -6.30
C ALA A 109 6.27 -13.19 -7.51
N ALA A 110 6.46 -12.64 -8.69
CA ALA A 110 6.63 -13.44 -9.91
C ALA A 110 7.91 -14.29 -9.82
N PRO A 111 7.88 -15.54 -10.32
CA PRO A 111 9.08 -16.36 -10.36
C PRO A 111 10.09 -15.81 -11.38
N GLU A 112 11.36 -16.12 -11.17
CA GLU A 112 12.43 -15.87 -12.15
C GLU A 112 12.34 -16.87 -13.33
N GLY A 113 13.10 -16.61 -14.39
CA GLY A 113 13.17 -17.44 -15.60
C GLY A 113 12.61 -16.79 -16.86
N GLY A 114 12.35 -15.48 -16.83
CA GLY A 114 12.06 -14.66 -18.01
C GLY A 114 13.32 -14.27 -18.79
N SER A 115 13.12 -13.77 -20.02
CA SER A 115 14.17 -13.21 -20.87
C SER A 115 13.59 -12.10 -21.76
N ALA A 116 13.02 -11.09 -21.12
CA ALA A 116 12.41 -9.97 -21.84
C ALA A 116 13.50 -9.09 -22.50
N PRO A 117 13.31 -8.64 -23.75
CA PRO A 117 14.21 -7.67 -24.36
C PRO A 117 14.18 -6.34 -23.59
N VAL A 118 15.36 -5.73 -23.45
CA VAL A 118 15.54 -4.41 -22.86
C VAL A 118 15.72 -3.40 -23.98
N GLU A 119 14.88 -2.35 -24.00
CA GLU A 119 14.98 -1.26 -24.96
C GLU A 119 15.17 0.07 -24.25
N THR A 120 16.15 0.84 -24.69
CA THR A 120 16.37 2.19 -24.18
C THR A 120 15.34 3.14 -24.76
N VAL A 121 14.73 3.95 -23.91
CA VAL A 121 13.78 5.01 -24.27
C VAL A 121 14.34 6.37 -23.85
N PRO A 122 14.08 7.43 -24.62
CA PRO A 122 14.51 8.77 -24.24
C PRO A 122 13.79 9.22 -22.97
N ALA A 123 14.51 9.91 -22.10
CA ALA A 123 13.90 10.59 -20.96
C ALA A 123 13.06 11.79 -21.43
N ALA A 124 12.00 12.10 -20.67
CA ALA A 124 11.22 13.31 -20.90
C ALA A 124 11.95 14.55 -20.39
N ALA A 125 11.61 15.72 -20.93
CA ALA A 125 12.15 16.98 -20.45
C ALA A 125 11.80 17.21 -18.96
N ASN A 126 12.79 17.61 -18.17
CA ASN A 126 12.58 17.95 -16.76
C ASN A 126 11.82 19.28 -16.63
N PRO A 127 10.65 19.31 -15.96
CA PRO A 127 9.92 20.54 -15.71
C PRO A 127 10.66 21.58 -14.84
N GLY A 128 11.72 21.19 -14.13
CA GLY A 128 12.57 22.09 -13.35
C GLY A 128 11.88 22.70 -12.12
N LEU A 129 10.77 22.10 -11.66
CA LEU A 129 9.97 22.62 -10.55
C LEU A 129 10.48 22.20 -9.17
N SER A 130 11.25 21.11 -9.11
CA SER A 130 11.78 20.54 -7.89
C SER A 130 13.24 20.15 -8.09
N SER A 131 14.02 20.23 -7.02
CA SER A 131 15.42 19.82 -6.98
C SER A 131 15.66 18.95 -5.76
N PHE A 132 16.43 17.89 -5.94
CA PHE A 132 16.95 17.12 -4.83
C PHE A 132 18.04 17.92 -4.08
N VAL A 133 18.04 17.86 -2.75
CA VAL A 133 19.01 18.57 -1.90
C VAL A 133 19.85 17.59 -1.10
N GLU A 134 19.21 16.76 -0.29
CA GLU A 134 19.89 15.74 0.52
C GLU A 134 18.96 14.56 0.84
N ASN A 135 19.55 13.37 1.02
CA ASN A 135 18.89 12.18 1.54
C ASN A 135 19.50 11.84 2.90
N LYS A 136 18.70 11.89 3.97
CA LYS A 136 19.09 11.40 5.30
C LYS A 136 18.68 9.94 5.42
N LEU A 137 19.56 9.06 4.96
CA LEU A 137 19.35 7.62 5.01
C LEU A 137 19.61 7.09 6.42
N SER A 138 18.63 6.37 6.97
CA SER A 138 18.83 5.53 8.14
C SER A 138 19.51 4.23 7.68
N GLU A 139 20.82 4.08 7.87
CA GLU A 139 21.49 2.81 7.60
C GLU A 139 20.88 1.71 8.49
N THR A 140 20.44 0.61 7.88
CA THR A 140 19.96 -0.55 8.60
C THR A 140 20.56 -1.81 8.00
N ASP A 141 21.37 -2.53 8.79
CA ASP A 141 21.94 -3.85 8.42
C ASP A 141 20.89 -4.98 8.39
N ARG A 142 19.60 -4.65 8.35
CA ARG A 142 18.51 -5.59 8.61
C ARG A 142 17.58 -5.75 7.41
N PRO A 143 16.89 -6.90 7.31
CA PRO A 143 15.90 -7.14 6.26
C PRO A 143 14.86 -6.00 6.21
N GLU A 144 14.54 -5.57 5.01
CA GLU A 144 13.61 -4.46 4.79
C GLU A 144 12.17 -4.90 5.13
N LEU A 145 11.43 -4.02 5.84
CA LEU A 145 10.14 -4.34 6.45
C LEU A 145 9.08 -4.84 5.47
N THR A 146 9.08 -4.36 4.22
CA THR A 146 8.04 -4.74 3.25
C THR A 146 8.28 -6.10 2.60
N SER A 147 9.52 -6.60 2.63
CA SER A 147 9.93 -7.89 2.05
C SER A 147 10.17 -8.99 3.11
N ALA A 148 10.23 -8.64 4.39
CA ALA A 148 10.51 -9.57 5.46
C ALA A 148 9.38 -10.60 5.70
N ARG A 149 9.76 -11.88 5.80
CA ARG A 149 8.83 -12.97 6.10
C ARG A 149 8.31 -12.95 7.54
N ILE A 150 9.18 -12.53 8.47
CA ILE A 150 8.91 -12.46 9.91
C ILE A 150 9.19 -11.02 10.34
N ILE A 151 8.26 -10.44 11.11
CA ILE A 151 8.40 -9.08 11.63
C ILE A 151 8.16 -9.11 13.13
N ILE A 152 9.16 -8.64 13.89
CA ILE A 152 9.06 -8.47 15.34
C ILE A 152 8.82 -7.00 15.62
N SER A 153 7.62 -6.68 16.12
CA SER A 153 7.22 -5.29 16.37
C SER A 153 7.22 -4.93 17.86
N GLY A 154 7.89 -3.83 18.21
CA GLY A 154 7.84 -3.23 19.54
C GLY A 154 6.88 -2.05 19.63
N GLY A 155 6.38 -1.78 20.84
CA GLY A 155 5.49 -0.65 21.10
C GLY A 155 5.89 0.13 22.35
N ARG A 156 5.10 1.15 22.70
CA ARG A 156 5.35 2.02 23.86
C ARG A 156 5.52 1.28 25.18
N ALA A 157 4.97 0.06 25.30
CA ALA A 157 5.09 -0.78 26.49
C ALA A 157 6.54 -1.13 26.88
N LEU A 158 7.51 -0.97 25.97
CA LEU A 158 8.93 -1.20 26.24
C LEU A 158 9.55 -0.08 27.11
N GLY A 159 8.92 1.09 27.17
CA GLY A 159 9.23 2.16 28.12
C GLY A 159 10.50 2.98 27.82
N SER A 160 11.45 2.46 27.06
CA SER A 160 12.62 3.21 26.59
C SER A 160 13.21 2.65 25.29
N SER A 161 14.06 3.43 24.62
CA SER A 161 14.85 3.01 23.47
C SER A 161 15.79 1.85 23.78
N GLU A 162 16.41 1.86 24.96
CA GLU A 162 17.39 0.84 25.37
C GLU A 162 16.70 -0.51 25.54
N LYS A 163 15.55 -0.54 26.23
CA LYS A 163 14.75 -1.76 26.39
C LYS A 163 14.15 -2.24 25.09
N PHE A 164 13.80 -1.32 24.19
CA PHE A 164 13.37 -1.69 22.85
C PHE A 164 14.48 -2.45 22.14
N GLN A 165 15.71 -1.93 22.17
CA GLN A 165 16.84 -2.57 21.51
C GLN A 165 17.22 -3.89 22.20
N GLU A 166 17.30 -3.92 23.52
CA GLU A 166 17.69 -5.10 24.31
C GLU A 166 16.73 -6.28 24.10
N VAL A 167 15.42 -6.03 23.99
CA VAL A 167 14.43 -7.11 23.90
C VAL A 167 14.13 -7.49 22.45
N ILE A 168 14.00 -6.51 21.56
CA ILE A 168 13.54 -6.75 20.19
C ILE A 168 14.67 -7.22 19.28
N LEU A 169 15.88 -6.66 19.42
CA LEU A 169 16.97 -6.97 18.50
C LEU A 169 17.44 -8.42 18.61
N PRO A 170 17.70 -8.99 19.80
CA PRO A 170 18.18 -10.37 19.89
C PRO A 170 17.18 -11.40 19.35
N ILE A 171 15.88 -11.12 19.47
CA ILE A 171 14.81 -11.97 18.93
C ILE A 171 14.74 -11.83 17.42
N ALA A 172 14.83 -10.60 16.90
CA ALA A 172 14.82 -10.35 15.47
C ALA A 172 16.03 -11.00 14.78
N ASP A 173 17.23 -10.84 15.35
CA ASP A 173 18.47 -11.37 14.79
C ASP A 173 18.46 -12.91 14.81
N LYS A 174 17.97 -13.55 15.89
CA LYS A 174 17.81 -15.01 15.95
C LYS A 174 16.81 -15.58 14.93
N LEU A 175 15.80 -14.79 14.55
CA LEU A 175 14.76 -15.22 13.62
C LEU A 175 14.99 -14.73 12.18
N GLY A 176 16.07 -13.99 11.92
CA GLY A 176 16.28 -13.31 10.64
C GLY A 176 15.11 -12.40 10.26
N ALA A 177 14.49 -11.77 11.26
CA ALA A 177 13.26 -11.00 11.12
C ALA A 177 13.54 -9.50 10.97
N ALA A 178 12.64 -8.79 10.30
CA ALA A 178 12.66 -7.33 10.31
C ALA A 178 12.10 -6.78 11.63
N VAL A 179 12.57 -5.60 12.01
CA VAL A 179 12.13 -4.91 13.22
C VAL A 179 11.08 -3.87 12.87
N GLY A 180 9.91 -3.94 13.51
CA GLY A 180 8.84 -2.96 13.37
C GLY A 180 8.59 -2.16 14.65
N ALA A 181 7.96 -1.00 14.53
CA ALA A 181 7.58 -0.14 15.64
C ALA A 181 6.14 0.37 15.49
N SER A 182 5.41 0.47 16.60
CA SER A 182 4.12 1.19 16.60
C SER A 182 4.33 2.71 16.54
N ARG A 183 3.35 3.46 16.04
CA ARG A 183 3.35 4.95 16.06
C ARG A 183 3.71 5.52 17.44
N ALA A 184 3.13 4.97 18.51
CA ALA A 184 3.43 5.41 19.88
C ALA A 184 4.87 5.18 20.35
N ALA A 185 5.63 4.28 19.70
CA ALA A 185 7.05 4.05 19.98
C ALA A 185 7.92 5.02 19.18
N VAL A 186 7.52 5.33 17.93
CA VAL A 186 8.19 6.33 17.08
C VAL A 186 8.02 7.72 17.67
N ASP A 187 6.79 8.09 18.03
CA ASP A 187 6.47 9.40 18.64
C ASP A 187 7.19 9.59 19.99
N ALA A 188 7.53 8.50 20.69
CA ALA A 188 8.27 8.50 21.96
C ALA A 188 9.81 8.45 21.77
N GLY A 189 10.30 8.43 20.53
CA GLY A 189 11.73 8.37 20.22
C GLY A 189 12.39 7.00 20.41
N TYR A 190 11.62 5.92 20.59
CA TYR A 190 12.18 4.58 20.83
C TYR A 190 12.68 3.91 19.55
N ALA A 191 12.15 4.31 18.39
CA ALA A 191 12.49 3.74 17.09
C ALA A 191 12.32 4.79 15.97
N PRO A 192 13.09 4.67 14.87
CA PRO A 192 12.96 5.57 13.72
C PRO A 192 11.61 5.40 13.00
N ASN A 193 11.18 6.45 12.29
CA ASN A 193 9.92 6.43 11.53
C ASN A 193 9.90 5.35 10.44
N ASP A 194 11.07 5.01 9.89
CA ASP A 194 11.24 3.96 8.88
C ASP A 194 10.79 2.57 9.37
N TRP A 195 10.74 2.38 10.69
CA TRP A 195 10.28 1.14 11.32
C TRP A 195 8.78 1.13 11.61
N GLN A 196 8.07 2.25 11.37
CA GLN A 196 6.66 2.36 11.71
C GLN A 196 5.81 1.37 10.90
N VAL A 197 5.05 0.53 11.61
CA VAL A 197 4.07 -0.41 11.02
C VAL A 197 2.66 0.03 11.39
N GLY A 198 1.81 0.21 10.38
CA GLY A 198 0.41 0.60 10.53
C GLY A 198 -0.11 1.44 9.37
N GLN A 199 -1.31 2.02 9.53
CA GLN A 199 -1.95 2.84 8.48
C GLN A 199 -1.09 4.03 8.05
N THR A 200 -0.39 4.67 8.98
CA THR A 200 0.47 5.83 8.75
C THR A 200 1.92 5.45 8.48
N GLY A 201 2.25 4.16 8.44
CA GLY A 201 3.60 3.65 8.21
C GLY A 201 3.61 2.63 7.07
N LYS A 202 4.53 1.67 7.14
CA LYS A 202 4.60 0.56 6.19
C LYS A 202 3.48 -0.44 6.48
N VAL A 203 2.71 -0.78 5.46
CA VAL A 203 1.74 -1.88 5.53
C VAL A 203 2.46 -3.16 5.15
N VAL A 204 2.46 -4.12 6.08
CA VAL A 204 3.17 -5.38 5.95
C VAL A 204 2.19 -6.54 6.15
N ALA A 205 2.33 -7.61 5.38
CA ALA A 205 1.58 -8.86 5.56
C ALA A 205 2.55 -10.04 5.75
N PRO A 206 3.30 -10.07 6.86
CA PRO A 206 4.20 -11.19 7.13
C PRO A 206 3.39 -12.45 7.41
N ARG A 207 4.01 -13.62 7.21
CA ARG A 207 3.39 -14.91 7.54
C ARG A 207 3.05 -15.02 9.03
N SER A 208 3.83 -14.32 9.87
CA SER A 208 3.64 -14.23 11.32
C SER A 208 3.95 -12.81 11.79
N LEU A 209 2.95 -12.07 12.28
CA LEU A 209 3.14 -10.78 12.97
C LEU A 209 2.99 -10.99 14.47
N HIS A 210 4.08 -10.87 15.24
CA HIS A 210 4.02 -11.00 16.69
C HIS A 210 3.89 -9.62 17.35
N ARG A 211 2.69 -9.31 17.86
CA ARG A 211 2.45 -8.18 18.76
C ARG A 211 2.26 -8.70 20.17
N ARG A 212 3.22 -8.51 21.07
CA ARG A 212 2.97 -8.66 22.50
C ARG A 212 2.11 -7.49 22.97
N ARG A 213 0.79 -7.65 22.89
CA ARG A 213 -0.12 -6.92 23.78
C ARG A 213 0.01 -7.57 25.15
N HIS A 214 0.54 -6.86 26.13
CA HIS A 214 0.31 -7.24 27.53
C HIS A 214 -1.18 -7.07 27.81
N LEU A 215 -1.96 -8.13 27.54
CA LEU A 215 -3.28 -8.32 28.09
C LEU A 215 -3.09 -8.56 29.59
N ARG A 216 -3.21 -7.51 30.40
CA ARG A 216 -3.62 -7.68 31.80
C ARG A 216 -5.13 -7.91 31.78
N CYS A 217 -5.55 -9.17 31.63
CA CYS A 217 -6.89 -9.61 31.99
C CYS A 217 -6.82 -10.28 33.36
N HIS A 218 -7.48 -9.68 34.35
CA HIS A 218 -7.75 -10.26 35.65
C HIS A 218 -8.68 -11.48 35.49
N PRO A 219 -8.47 -12.61 36.21
CA PRO A 219 -9.34 -13.76 36.09
C PRO A 219 -10.43 -13.69 37.17
N ALA A 220 -11.64 -13.23 36.82
CA ALA A 220 -12.85 -13.57 37.55
C ALA A 220 -14.09 -13.24 36.69
N SER A 221 -15.02 -14.19 36.62
CA SER A 221 -16.37 -14.11 36.02
C SER A 221 -16.49 -14.26 34.49
N CYS A 222 -16.22 -15.47 33.99
CA CYS A 222 -16.99 -16.02 32.87
C CYS A 222 -17.88 -17.14 33.42
N ARG A 223 -19.13 -16.82 33.76
CA ARG A 223 -20.20 -17.83 33.84
C ARG A 223 -20.81 -17.96 32.46
N HIS A 224 -20.84 -19.19 31.97
CA HIS A 224 -21.68 -19.62 30.87
C HIS A 224 -23.16 -19.45 31.26
N GLU A 225 -23.90 -18.66 30.49
CA GLU A 225 -25.32 -18.88 30.25
C GLU A 225 -25.54 -18.90 28.75
N GLY A 226 -25.87 -20.07 28.22
CA GLY A 226 -26.47 -20.19 26.90
C GLY A 226 -27.95 -19.84 27.00
N PHE A 227 -28.48 -19.19 25.98
CA PHE A 227 -29.92 -19.09 25.81
C PHE A 227 -30.28 -19.13 24.32
N GLU A 228 -30.87 -20.26 23.93
CA GLU A 228 -31.65 -20.46 22.71
C GLU A 228 -32.97 -19.68 22.77
N GLY A 229 -33.47 -19.28 21.59
CA GLY A 229 -34.90 -19.15 21.32
C GLY A 229 -35.50 -17.75 21.37
N HIS A 230 -35.82 -17.18 20.19
CA HIS A 230 -37.20 -17.15 19.70
C HIS A 230 -37.34 -16.27 18.44
N ARG A 231 -37.77 -16.91 17.33
CA ARG A 231 -38.52 -16.22 16.27
C ARG A 231 -39.91 -15.86 16.79
N ARG A 232 -40.38 -14.63 16.59
CA ARG A 232 -41.78 -14.33 16.25
C ARG A 232 -41.91 -13.11 15.35
N HIS A 233 -42.81 -13.28 14.39
CA HIS A 233 -43.44 -12.31 13.50
C HIS A 233 -43.86 -10.99 14.18
N GLN A 234 -43.77 -9.89 13.44
CA GLN A 234 -44.85 -8.91 13.29
C GLN A 234 -44.82 -8.30 11.89
N GLN A 235 -45.88 -8.55 11.11
CA GLN A 235 -46.31 -7.77 9.94
C GLN A 235 -47.40 -6.79 10.40
N GLY A 236 -47.42 -5.59 9.82
CA GLY A 236 -48.53 -4.62 9.87
C GLY A 236 -48.12 -3.31 9.19
N ARG A 237 -48.23 -3.25 7.85
CA ARG A 237 -49.20 -2.44 7.08
C ARG A 237 -49.16 -0.93 7.33
N GLY A 238 -48.82 -0.18 6.27
CA GLY A 238 -49.00 1.26 6.14
C GLY A 238 -48.55 1.76 4.77
N SER A 239 -49.46 1.69 3.80
CA SER A 239 -49.33 2.20 2.43
C SER A 239 -49.31 3.72 2.36
N ALA A 240 -48.44 4.31 1.53
CA ALA A 240 -48.70 5.57 0.87
C ALA A 240 -47.87 5.70 -0.44
N ASP A 241 -48.61 5.82 -1.53
CA ASP A 241 -48.20 6.11 -2.90
C ASP A 241 -47.61 7.53 -3.07
N LEU A 242 -46.53 7.61 -3.87
CA LEU A 242 -46.13 8.56 -4.96
C LEU A 242 -46.72 10.01 -5.02
N PRO A 243 -46.10 11.00 -5.73
CA PRO A 243 -45.21 10.88 -6.91
C PRO A 243 -44.03 11.88 -7.04
N GLY A 244 -43.18 11.64 -8.05
CA GLY A 244 -41.98 12.42 -8.39
C GLY A 244 -42.20 13.79 -9.03
N ARG A 245 -41.10 14.55 -9.16
CA ARG A 245 -41.02 15.73 -10.03
C ARG A 245 -39.68 15.82 -10.76
N ARG A 246 -39.83 16.11 -12.05
CA ARG A 246 -38.84 16.30 -13.12
C ARG A 246 -37.98 17.56 -12.95
N LEU A 247 -36.76 17.45 -13.50
CA LEU A 247 -36.01 18.43 -14.29
C LEU A 247 -36.58 19.85 -14.40
N ARG A 248 -35.75 20.85 -14.05
CA ARG A 248 -35.73 22.15 -14.73
C ARG A 248 -34.30 22.63 -14.95
N SER A 249 -33.94 22.80 -16.21
CA SER A 249 -32.91 23.70 -16.67
C SER A 249 -33.38 25.16 -16.53
N ARG A 250 -32.44 26.05 -16.23
CA ARG A 250 -32.47 27.50 -16.50
C ARG A 250 -31.02 27.85 -16.86
N ARG A 251 -30.78 28.16 -18.14
CA ARG A 251 -30.63 29.50 -18.72
C ARG A 251 -29.45 30.25 -18.12
#